data_AF-A0A4R6KTL0-F1
#
_entry.id   AF-A0A4R6KTL0-F1
#
_cell.length_a   1.000
_cell.length_b   1.000
_cell.length_c   1.000
_cell.angle_alpha   90.00
_cell.angle_beta   90.00
_cell.angle_gamma   90.00
#
_symmetry.space_group_name_H-M   'P 1'
#
loop_
_entity.id
_entity.type
_entity.pdbx_description
1 polymer ?
#
loop_
_entity_poly.entity_id
_entity_poly.type
_entity_poly.pdbx_seq_one_letter_code
_entity_poly.pdbx_strand_id
1 'polypeptide(L)'
;MVCWEVGVGLVAWLVGRGWVADVAAGLVAIGVLVATACRWRGLWCYEWLRLAGGYLVRGTRFVAVEGVRGRLEIAEVEAGTIIRPDGVTVVLESDVPPDLTPAELIEEHTGLRVKLLRQPGRAWIAVTALRSAGRHQDTELELLLANTVRRLSKRLRRRGLRAEPLGPGELTSLLNTLTPKHISEEWDALGLGPGRYRMYAVPAHLALQQAGAVTVTTSSDLDHALVLAHADAPPAPVSVPRTGRQRAAFIAALP
;
A
#
# COMPACT_ATOMS: atom_id res chain seq x y z
N MET A 1 0.79 27.39 -1.66
CA MET A 1 1.52 28.60 -2.11
C MET A 1 1.79 29.53 -0.93
N VAL A 2 2.52 29.09 0.11
CA VAL A 2 2.79 29.91 1.33
C VAL A 2 4.30 29.95 1.66
N CYS A 3 5.11 29.16 0.96
CA CYS A 3 6.51 28.93 1.34
C CYS A 3 7.46 30.06 0.91
N TRP A 4 7.16 30.78 -0.18
CA TRP A 4 8.03 31.86 -0.68
C TRP A 4 7.81 33.18 0.09
N GLU A 5 6.60 33.47 0.54
CA GLU A 5 6.27 34.67 1.32
C GLU A 5 6.94 34.68 2.70
N VAL A 6 7.02 33.51 3.35
CA VAL A 6 7.77 33.34 4.61
C VAL A 6 9.27 33.59 4.38
N GLY A 7 9.82 33.11 3.26
CA GLY A 7 11.21 33.37 2.88
C GLY A 7 11.50 34.85 2.67
N VAL A 8 10.63 35.56 1.93
CA VAL A 8 10.75 37.00 1.69
C VAL A 8 10.61 37.79 2.99
N GLY A 9 9.67 37.41 3.87
CA GLY A 9 9.47 38.05 5.17
C GLY A 9 10.68 37.88 6.12
N LEU A 10 11.31 36.70 6.12
CA LEU A 10 12.49 36.43 6.94
C LEU A 10 13.71 37.23 6.45
N VAL A 11 13.92 37.30 5.13
CA VAL A 11 14.99 38.11 4.52
C VAL A 11 14.78 39.60 4.83
N ALA A 12 13.57 40.12 4.67
CA ALA A 12 13.26 41.52 4.98
C ALA A 12 13.46 41.87 6.47
N TRP A 13 13.20 40.92 7.38
CA TRP A 13 13.39 41.12 8.83
C TRP A 13 14.86 41.11 9.27
N LEU A 14 15.76 40.54 8.46
CA LEU A 14 17.18 40.40 8.77
C LEU A 14 18.05 41.57 8.28
N VAL A 15 17.55 42.38 7.34
CA VAL A 15 18.26 43.55 6.82
C VAL A 15 18.53 44.56 7.93
N GLY A 16 19.81 44.76 8.27
CA GLY A 16 20.28 45.77 9.23
C GLY A 16 20.69 45.24 10.61
N ARG A 17 20.67 43.92 10.85
CA ARG A 17 20.97 43.32 12.18
C ARG A 17 22.42 42.88 12.39
N GLY A 18 23.27 42.98 11.36
CA GLY A 18 24.71 42.68 11.37
C GLY A 18 25.10 41.58 10.38
N TRP A 19 26.36 41.57 9.92
CA TRP A 19 26.84 40.67 8.84
C TRP A 19 26.61 39.18 9.09
N VAL A 20 26.63 38.74 10.36
CA VAL A 20 26.34 37.35 10.74
C VAL A 20 24.90 36.97 10.41
N ALA A 21 23.96 37.91 10.58
CA ALA A 21 22.54 37.71 10.32
C ALA A 21 22.27 37.59 8.82
N ASP A 22 22.95 38.41 8.00
CA ASP A 22 22.86 38.35 6.53
C ASP A 22 23.43 37.05 5.98
N VAL A 23 24.59 36.60 6.49
CA VAL A 23 25.19 35.30 6.11
C VAL A 23 24.27 34.15 6.50
N ALA A 24 23.70 34.16 7.71
CA ALA A 24 22.76 33.14 8.15
C ALA A 24 21.49 33.12 7.28
N ALA A 25 20.92 34.29 6.96
CA ALA A 25 19.76 34.40 6.07
C ALA A 25 20.07 33.87 4.66
N GLY A 26 21.23 34.21 4.11
CA GLY A 26 21.70 33.71 2.82
C GLY A 26 21.84 32.19 2.79
N LEU A 27 22.45 31.60 3.83
CA LEU A 27 22.57 30.15 3.96
C LEU A 27 21.20 29.46 4.07
N VAL A 28 20.25 30.03 4.81
CA VAL A 28 18.88 29.51 4.90
C VAL A 28 18.18 29.59 3.54
N ALA A 29 18.27 30.72 2.84
CA ALA A 29 17.66 30.90 1.52
C ALA A 29 18.24 29.91 0.49
N ILE A 30 19.57 29.75 0.46
CA ILE A 30 20.25 28.75 -0.38
C ILE A 30 19.79 27.35 0.01
N GLY A 31 19.71 27.03 1.31
CA GLY A 31 19.22 25.74 1.80
C GLY A 31 17.80 25.43 1.34
N VAL A 32 16.89 26.40 1.40
CA VAL A 32 15.50 26.28 0.92
C VAL A 32 15.46 26.08 -0.60
N LEU A 33 16.25 26.85 -1.36
CA LEU A 33 16.36 26.69 -2.82
C LEU A 33 16.89 25.31 -3.19
N VAL A 34 17.98 24.85 -2.56
CA VAL A 34 18.52 23.50 -2.77
C VAL A 34 17.48 22.44 -2.38
N ALA A 35 16.79 22.60 -1.25
CA ALA A 35 15.77 21.66 -0.80
C ALA A 35 14.56 21.56 -1.74
N THR A 36 14.24 22.66 -2.45
CA THR A 36 13.09 22.73 -3.37
C THR A 36 13.46 22.44 -4.82
N ALA A 37 14.70 22.67 -5.23
CA ALA A 37 15.16 22.49 -6.61
C ALA A 37 15.91 21.18 -6.85
N CYS A 38 16.48 20.54 -5.82
CA CYS A 38 17.22 19.29 -5.99
C CYS A 38 16.28 18.08 -5.94
N ARG A 39 16.42 17.23 -6.97
CA ARG A 39 15.76 15.92 -7.06
C ARG A 39 16.79 14.83 -6.83
N TRP A 40 16.63 14.06 -5.77
CA TRP A 40 17.50 12.95 -5.43
C TRP A 40 16.73 11.63 -5.43
N ARG A 41 17.19 10.64 -6.20
CA ARG A 41 16.56 9.31 -6.34
C ARG A 41 15.05 9.38 -6.69
N GLY A 42 14.67 10.34 -7.53
CA GLY A 42 13.29 10.50 -8.00
C GLY A 42 12.35 11.23 -7.05
N LEU A 43 12.83 11.72 -5.90
CA LEU A 43 12.08 12.55 -4.95
C LEU A 43 12.76 13.91 -4.78
N TRP A 44 11.99 14.93 -4.44
CA TRP A 44 12.54 16.25 -4.11
C TRP A 44 13.17 16.23 -2.71
N CYS A 45 14.21 17.03 -2.46
CA CYS A 45 14.88 17.07 -1.16
C CYS A 45 13.92 17.42 0.00
N TYR A 46 12.94 18.30 -0.20
CA TYR A 46 11.91 18.57 0.81
C TYR A 46 11.03 17.34 1.10
N GLU A 47 10.78 16.47 0.12
CA GLU A 47 10.04 15.22 0.35
C GLU A 47 10.86 14.25 1.18
N TRP A 48 12.17 14.17 0.94
CA TRP A 48 13.09 13.40 1.78
C TRP A 48 13.09 13.90 3.23
N LEU A 49 13.18 15.23 3.43
CA LEU A 49 13.10 15.83 4.76
C LEU A 49 11.77 15.50 5.45
N ARG A 50 10.65 15.57 4.71
CA ARG A 50 9.32 15.20 5.24
C ARG A 50 9.25 13.72 5.63
N LEU A 51 9.82 12.82 4.81
CA LEU A 51 9.86 11.40 5.11
C LEU A 51 10.75 11.10 6.32
N ALA A 52 11.92 11.74 6.41
CA ALA A 52 12.86 11.58 7.51
C ALA A 52 12.27 12.09 8.82
N GLY A 53 11.70 13.30 8.82
CA GLY A 53 11.00 13.85 9.99
C GLY A 53 9.83 12.97 10.41
N GLY A 54 9.01 12.52 9.45
CA GLY A 54 7.92 11.59 9.71
C GLY A 54 8.39 10.25 10.27
N TYR A 55 9.55 9.73 9.84
CA TYR A 55 10.12 8.49 10.36
C TYR A 55 10.67 8.67 11.78
N LEU A 56 11.34 9.78 12.09
CA LEU A 56 11.86 10.05 13.43
C LEU A 56 10.77 10.23 14.48
N VAL A 57 9.63 10.80 14.08
CA VAL A 57 8.49 11.03 14.98
C VAL A 57 7.64 9.77 15.13
N ARG A 58 7.55 8.91 14.10
CA ARG A 58 6.72 7.71 14.14
C ARG A 58 7.49 6.57 14.80
N GLY A 59 6.83 5.88 15.74
CA GLY A 59 7.38 4.65 16.31
C GLY A 59 7.70 3.61 15.23
N THR A 60 8.82 2.91 15.39
CA THR A 60 9.27 1.89 14.44
C THR A 60 8.39 0.65 14.47
N ARG A 61 7.81 0.31 15.62
CA ARG A 61 6.90 -0.83 15.75
C ARG A 61 5.47 -0.45 15.39
N PHE A 62 4.78 -1.33 14.66
CA PHE A 62 3.38 -1.11 14.30
C PHE A 62 2.61 -2.43 14.12
N VAL A 63 1.28 -2.32 14.14
CA VAL A 63 0.35 -3.39 13.76
C VAL A 63 -0.18 -3.07 12.37
N ALA A 64 -0.08 -4.02 11.44
CA ALA A 64 -0.37 -3.74 10.03
C ALA A 64 -1.86 -3.84 9.65
N VAL A 65 -2.67 -4.59 10.41
CA VAL A 65 -4.11 -4.71 10.19
C VAL A 65 -4.84 -4.11 11.38
N GLU A 66 -5.46 -2.94 11.16
CA GLU A 66 -6.28 -2.24 12.15
C GLU A 66 -7.80 -2.37 11.88
N GLY A 67 -8.20 -3.31 11.02
CA GLY A 67 -9.61 -3.53 10.66
C GLY A 67 -10.36 -4.44 11.64
N VAL A 68 -11.64 -4.17 11.85
CA VAL A 68 -12.54 -5.08 12.57
C VAL A 68 -12.81 -6.30 11.69
N ARG A 69 -12.65 -7.49 12.27
CA ARG A 69 -12.95 -8.74 11.57
C ARG A 69 -14.42 -9.04 11.74
N GLY A 70 -15.13 -9.14 10.62
CA GLY A 70 -16.55 -9.47 10.59
C GLY A 70 -16.81 -10.77 9.85
N ARG A 71 -18.09 -11.06 9.66
CA ARG A 71 -18.59 -12.16 8.85
C ARG A 71 -19.63 -11.62 7.89
N LEU A 72 -19.53 -12.00 6.63
CA LEU A 72 -20.52 -11.75 5.60
C LEU A 72 -21.28 -13.06 5.39
N GLU A 73 -22.56 -13.06 5.73
CA GLU A 73 -23.50 -14.15 5.46
C GLU A 73 -24.67 -13.57 4.67
N ILE A 74 -24.54 -13.55 3.34
CA ILE A 74 -25.61 -13.07 2.46
C ILE A 74 -25.87 -14.10 1.38
N ALA A 75 -27.11 -14.61 1.37
CA ALA A 75 -27.57 -15.67 0.47
C ALA A 75 -26.68 -16.94 0.55
N GLU A 76 -25.91 -17.22 -0.50
CA GLU A 76 -25.02 -18.38 -0.59
C GLU A 76 -23.54 -18.04 -0.30
N VAL A 77 -23.25 -16.77 0.03
CA VAL A 77 -21.88 -16.31 0.30
C VAL A 77 -21.67 -16.25 1.80
N GLU A 78 -20.82 -17.14 2.29
CA GLU A 78 -20.25 -17.10 3.63
C GLU A 78 -18.76 -16.73 3.53
N ALA A 79 -18.38 -15.58 4.08
CA ALA A 79 -17.02 -15.09 4.01
C ALA A 79 -16.61 -14.34 5.29
N GLY A 80 -15.33 -14.38 5.64
CA GLY A 80 -14.75 -13.43 6.57
C GLY A 80 -14.62 -12.05 5.91
N THR A 81 -14.84 -10.99 6.69
CA THR A 81 -14.67 -9.61 6.22
C THR A 81 -13.62 -8.85 7.00
N ILE A 82 -12.95 -7.91 6.32
CA ILE A 82 -12.10 -6.89 6.93
C ILE A 82 -12.82 -5.56 6.77
N ILE A 83 -13.30 -5.00 7.88
CA ILE A 83 -13.99 -3.71 7.90
C ILE A 83 -12.97 -2.63 8.21
N ARG A 84 -12.86 -1.65 7.31
CA ARG A 84 -11.94 -0.51 7.41
C ARG A 84 -12.71 0.81 7.22
N PRO A 85 -12.12 1.95 7.59
CA PRO A 85 -12.74 3.26 7.35
C PRO A 85 -12.98 3.55 5.86
N ASP A 86 -12.22 2.94 4.95
CA ASP A 86 -12.34 3.13 3.51
C ASP A 86 -13.30 2.13 2.82
N GLY A 87 -13.68 1.04 3.50
CA GLY A 87 -14.55 0.02 2.89
C GLY A 87 -14.60 -1.31 3.62
N VAL A 88 -15.25 -2.28 2.98
CA VAL A 88 -15.34 -3.67 3.45
C VAL A 88 -14.65 -4.58 2.44
N THR A 89 -13.70 -5.39 2.88
CA THR A 89 -12.95 -6.34 2.03
C THR A 89 -13.37 -7.78 2.32
N VAL A 90 -13.58 -8.56 1.25
CA VAL A 90 -13.63 -10.03 1.25
C VAL A 90 -12.43 -10.57 0.48
N VAL A 91 -11.85 -11.66 0.96
CA VAL A 91 -10.72 -12.33 0.32
C VAL A 91 -11.16 -13.69 -0.20
N LEU A 92 -10.80 -14.01 -1.44
CA LEU A 92 -10.99 -15.32 -2.05
C LEU A 92 -9.65 -16.01 -2.23
N GLU A 93 -9.54 -17.29 -1.88
CA GLU A 93 -8.45 -18.13 -2.34
C GLU A 93 -8.67 -18.53 -3.79
N SER A 94 -7.61 -18.45 -4.60
CA SER A 94 -7.71 -18.68 -6.03
C SER A 94 -6.40 -19.21 -6.62
N ASP A 95 -6.52 -19.89 -7.76
CA ASP A 95 -5.43 -20.37 -8.62
C ASP A 95 -5.25 -19.47 -9.86
N VAL A 96 -5.67 -18.20 -9.77
CA VAL A 96 -5.56 -17.24 -10.88
C VAL A 96 -4.13 -17.19 -11.43
N PRO A 97 -3.99 -17.26 -12.77
CA PRO A 97 -2.68 -17.27 -13.39
C PRO A 97 -1.98 -15.91 -13.24
N PRO A 98 -0.64 -15.88 -13.42
CA PRO A 98 0.18 -14.70 -13.17
C PRO A 98 -0.10 -13.52 -14.12
N ASP A 99 -0.58 -13.81 -15.33
CA ASP A 99 -0.94 -12.88 -16.39
C ASP A 99 -2.27 -12.15 -16.14
N LEU A 100 -3.17 -12.72 -15.33
CA LEU A 100 -4.46 -12.12 -15.05
C LEU A 100 -4.32 -10.83 -14.24
N THR A 101 -4.81 -9.72 -14.81
CA THR A 101 -4.75 -8.41 -14.16
C THR A 101 -5.98 -8.14 -13.27
N PRO A 102 -5.87 -7.30 -12.22
CA PRO A 102 -7.03 -6.91 -11.42
C PRO A 102 -8.13 -6.20 -12.22
N ALA A 103 -7.76 -5.45 -13.26
CA ALA A 103 -8.71 -4.75 -14.13
C ALA A 103 -9.62 -5.73 -14.90
N GLU A 104 -9.09 -6.87 -15.36
CA GLU A 104 -9.88 -7.91 -16.02
C GLU A 104 -10.87 -8.62 -15.09
N LEU A 105 -10.66 -8.50 -13.77
CA LEU A 105 -11.54 -9.08 -12.76
C LEU A 105 -12.73 -8.17 -12.42
N ILE A 106 -12.74 -6.90 -12.85
CA ILE A 106 -13.83 -5.96 -12.56
C ILE A 106 -14.58 -5.67 -13.86
N GLU A 107 -15.90 -5.91 -13.89
CA GLU A 107 -16.74 -5.56 -15.05
C GLU A 107 -17.16 -4.08 -15.03
N GLU A 108 -17.43 -3.53 -13.84
CA GLU A 108 -17.86 -2.13 -13.64
C GLU A 108 -17.10 -1.49 -12.47
N HIS A 109 -16.49 -0.33 -12.72
CA HIS A 109 -15.51 0.32 -11.84
C HIS A 109 -16.12 1.13 -10.67
N THR A 110 -17.44 1.24 -10.55
CA THR A 110 -18.03 2.20 -9.60
C THR A 110 -18.13 1.64 -8.18
N GLY A 111 -17.08 1.90 -7.39
CA GLY A 111 -17.06 1.65 -5.95
C GLY A 111 -16.46 0.32 -5.52
N LEU A 112 -15.73 -0.36 -6.40
CA LEU A 112 -15.00 -1.58 -6.08
C LEU A 112 -13.51 -1.40 -6.34
N ARG A 113 -12.68 -1.97 -5.47
CA ARG A 113 -11.24 -2.14 -5.66
C ARG A 113 -10.93 -3.63 -5.61
N VAL A 114 -10.12 -4.12 -6.56
CA VAL A 114 -9.65 -5.50 -6.55
C VAL A 114 -8.14 -5.51 -6.42
N LYS A 115 -7.64 -6.32 -5.49
CA LYS A 115 -6.22 -6.65 -5.36
C LYS A 115 -6.01 -8.12 -5.62
N LEU A 116 -4.92 -8.43 -6.29
CA LEU A 116 -4.40 -9.78 -6.44
C LEU A 116 -3.12 -9.88 -5.62
N LEU A 117 -3.16 -10.73 -4.61
CA LEU A 117 -2.01 -11.07 -3.78
C LEU A 117 -1.49 -12.43 -4.20
N ARG A 118 -0.19 -12.53 -4.49
CA ARG A 118 0.45 -13.77 -4.94
C ARG A 118 1.64 -14.09 -4.05
N GLN A 119 1.71 -15.34 -3.63
CA GLN A 119 2.87 -15.96 -2.98
C GLN A 119 3.25 -17.22 -3.77
N PRO A 120 4.46 -17.75 -3.60
CA PRO A 120 4.84 -19.02 -4.22
C PRO A 120 3.79 -20.11 -3.96
N GLY A 121 3.13 -20.59 -5.01
CA GLY A 121 2.12 -21.65 -4.96
C GLY A 121 0.73 -21.25 -4.46
N ARG A 122 0.46 -19.97 -4.16
CA ARG A 122 -0.86 -19.50 -3.68
C ARG A 122 -1.21 -18.12 -4.21
N ALA A 123 -2.48 -17.90 -4.54
CA ALA A 123 -2.98 -16.58 -4.88
C ALA A 123 -4.30 -16.28 -4.16
N TRP A 124 -4.52 -14.99 -3.90
CA TRP A 124 -5.74 -14.49 -3.30
C TRP A 124 -6.25 -13.28 -4.06
N ILE A 125 -7.57 -13.17 -4.12
CA ILE A 125 -8.28 -12.04 -4.69
C ILE A 125 -8.95 -11.30 -3.54
N ALA A 126 -8.49 -10.10 -3.23
CA ALA A 126 -9.15 -9.23 -2.26
C ALA A 126 -10.08 -8.28 -3.02
N VAL A 127 -11.37 -8.34 -2.71
CA VAL A 127 -12.39 -7.47 -3.29
C VAL A 127 -12.86 -6.53 -2.19
N THR A 128 -12.66 -5.23 -2.39
CA THR A 128 -13.06 -4.18 -1.44
C THR A 128 -14.21 -3.37 -2.03
N ALA A 129 -15.35 -3.33 -1.32
CA ALA A 129 -16.40 -2.36 -1.56
C ALA A 129 -16.04 -1.05 -0.86
N LEU A 130 -15.82 0.01 -1.63
CA LEU A 130 -15.36 1.31 -1.13
C LEU A 130 -16.54 2.13 -0.61
N ARG A 131 -16.37 2.75 0.56
CA ARG A 131 -17.28 3.79 1.05
C ARG A 131 -17.17 5.00 0.11
N SER A 132 -18.30 5.49 -0.38
CA SER A 132 -18.37 6.70 -1.20
C SER A 132 -19.43 7.64 -0.66
N ALA A 133 -19.39 8.91 -1.03
CA ALA A 133 -20.37 9.91 -0.61
C ALA A 133 -21.84 9.56 -0.98
N GLY A 134 -22.07 8.53 -1.83
CA GLY A 134 -23.40 8.02 -2.13
C GLY A 134 -23.77 6.68 -1.47
N ARG A 135 -22.82 5.99 -0.80
CA ARG A 135 -23.02 4.67 -0.17
C ARG A 135 -22.36 4.65 1.20
N HIS A 136 -23.14 4.98 2.22
CA HIS A 136 -22.66 5.11 3.60
C HIS A 136 -23.04 3.93 4.49
N GLN A 137 -24.06 3.15 4.11
CA GLN A 137 -24.57 2.07 4.94
C GLN A 137 -23.82 0.76 4.68
N ASP A 138 -23.31 0.16 5.74
CA ASP A 138 -22.54 -1.09 5.69
C ASP A 138 -23.33 -2.21 5.00
N THR A 139 -24.65 -2.26 5.20
CA THR A 139 -25.54 -3.24 4.56
C THR A 139 -25.55 -3.14 3.03
N GLU A 140 -25.49 -1.93 2.46
CA GLU A 140 -25.42 -1.74 1.00
C GLU A 140 -24.07 -2.21 0.46
N LEU A 141 -22.99 -1.94 1.19
CA LEU A 141 -21.64 -2.38 0.84
C LEU A 141 -21.53 -3.90 0.91
N GLU A 142 -22.10 -4.52 1.94
CA GLU A 142 -22.16 -5.97 2.12
C GLU A 142 -22.96 -6.64 1.00
N LEU A 143 -24.13 -6.10 0.63
CA LEU A 143 -24.93 -6.61 -0.50
C LEU A 143 -24.21 -6.47 -1.84
N LEU A 144 -23.56 -5.32 -2.09
CA LEU A 144 -22.73 -5.11 -3.28
C LEU A 144 -21.59 -6.13 -3.32
N LEU A 145 -20.90 -6.32 -2.19
CA LEU A 145 -19.77 -7.21 -2.06
C LEU A 145 -20.18 -8.67 -2.25
N ALA A 146 -21.24 -9.14 -1.59
CA ALA A 146 -21.78 -10.48 -1.75
C ALA A 146 -22.16 -10.80 -3.20
N ASN A 147 -22.88 -9.87 -3.86
CA ASN A 147 -23.24 -10.02 -5.26
C ASN A 147 -22.00 -10.08 -6.18
N THR A 148 -21.01 -9.22 -5.92
CA THR A 148 -19.76 -9.16 -6.68
C THR A 148 -18.95 -10.44 -6.52
N VAL A 149 -18.72 -10.88 -5.28
CA VAL A 149 -18.01 -12.11 -4.94
C VAL A 149 -18.71 -13.31 -5.60
N ARG A 150 -20.03 -13.42 -5.51
CA ARG A 150 -20.80 -14.49 -6.16
C ARG A 150 -20.59 -14.52 -7.68
N ARG A 151 -20.72 -13.36 -8.34
CA ARG A 151 -20.54 -13.23 -9.80
C ARG A 151 -19.11 -13.57 -10.21
N LEU A 152 -18.13 -13.03 -9.48
CA LEU A 152 -16.71 -13.26 -9.69
C LEU A 152 -16.35 -14.74 -9.55
N SER A 153 -16.73 -15.39 -8.46
CA SER A 153 -16.52 -16.83 -8.24
C SER A 153 -17.16 -17.67 -9.34
N LYS A 154 -18.41 -17.38 -9.72
CA LYS A 154 -19.10 -18.10 -10.79
C LYS A 154 -18.40 -17.95 -12.14
N ARG A 155 -17.90 -16.76 -12.45
CA ARG A 155 -17.18 -16.48 -13.70
C ARG A 155 -15.81 -17.15 -13.73
N LEU A 156 -15.06 -17.13 -12.63
CA LEU A 156 -13.77 -17.81 -12.53
C LEU A 156 -13.95 -19.33 -12.62
N ARG A 157 -14.95 -19.90 -11.93
CA ARG A 157 -15.30 -21.33 -12.06
C ARG A 157 -15.67 -21.72 -13.48
N ARG A 158 -16.40 -20.87 -14.22
CA ARG A 158 -16.68 -21.09 -15.66
C ARG A 158 -15.42 -21.11 -16.53
N ARG A 159 -14.34 -20.45 -16.10
CA ARG A 159 -13.01 -20.49 -16.75
C ARG A 159 -12.14 -21.64 -16.24
N GLY A 160 -12.67 -22.52 -15.38
CA GLY A 160 -11.91 -23.62 -14.78
C GLY A 160 -11.01 -23.22 -13.61
N LEU A 161 -11.14 -22.00 -13.10
CA LEU A 161 -10.33 -21.47 -11.99
C LEU A 161 -11.06 -21.63 -10.65
N ARG A 162 -10.32 -21.98 -9.60
CA ARG A 162 -10.80 -21.98 -8.22
C ARG A 162 -10.92 -20.54 -7.72
N ALA A 163 -12.02 -20.23 -7.05
CA ALA A 163 -12.27 -18.91 -6.46
C ALA A 163 -13.26 -19.05 -5.30
N GLU A 164 -12.73 -19.34 -4.12
CA GLU A 164 -13.51 -19.64 -2.92
C GLU A 164 -13.33 -18.54 -1.87
N PRO A 165 -14.42 -17.92 -1.38
CA PRO A 165 -14.31 -16.93 -0.33
C PRO A 165 -13.75 -17.57 0.94
N LEU A 166 -12.77 -16.92 1.57
CA LEU A 166 -12.19 -17.38 2.82
C LEU A 166 -13.19 -17.20 3.96
N GLY A 167 -13.36 -18.25 4.78
CA GLY A 167 -14.13 -18.13 6.02
C GLY A 167 -13.43 -17.25 7.06
N PRO A 168 -14.10 -16.84 8.16
CA PRO A 168 -13.51 -15.99 9.20
C PRO A 168 -12.23 -16.55 9.83
N GLY A 169 -12.18 -17.87 10.05
CA GLY A 169 -11.01 -18.55 10.60
C GLY A 169 -9.84 -18.60 9.63
N GLU A 170 -10.11 -18.90 8.35
CA GLU A 170 -9.12 -18.93 7.28
C GLU A 170 -8.56 -17.54 6.98
N LEU A 171 -9.42 -16.53 6.95
CA LEU A 171 -9.02 -15.13 6.82
C LEU A 171 -8.12 -14.72 7.99
N THR A 172 -8.47 -15.08 9.21
CA THR A 172 -7.62 -14.83 10.39
C THR A 172 -6.26 -15.52 10.25
N SER A 173 -6.24 -16.76 9.80
CA SER A 173 -5.00 -17.51 9.55
C SER A 173 -4.13 -16.80 8.50
N LEU A 174 -4.71 -16.45 7.35
CA LEU A 174 -4.04 -15.71 6.29
C LEU A 174 -3.46 -14.39 6.80
N LEU A 175 -4.25 -13.59 7.52
CA LEU A 175 -3.78 -12.31 8.06
C LEU A 175 -2.63 -12.51 9.07
N ASN A 176 -2.67 -13.55 9.90
CA ASN A 176 -1.55 -13.86 10.80
C ASN A 176 -0.28 -14.28 10.04
N THR A 177 -0.42 -14.96 8.89
CA THR A 177 0.70 -15.29 8.00
C THR A 177 1.27 -14.05 7.32
N LEU A 178 0.41 -13.18 6.80
CA LEU A 178 0.82 -11.95 6.10
C LEU A 178 1.33 -10.88 7.05
N THR A 179 0.82 -10.84 8.29
CA THR A 179 1.12 -9.81 9.28
C THR A 179 1.53 -10.44 10.61
N PRO A 180 2.81 -10.82 10.76
CA PRO A 180 3.29 -11.35 12.02
C PRO A 180 3.14 -10.32 13.14
N LYS A 181 2.98 -10.79 14.39
CA LYS A 181 2.70 -9.93 15.57
C LYS A 181 3.77 -8.85 15.82
N HIS A 182 4.99 -9.05 15.34
CA HIS A 182 6.10 -8.13 15.54
C HIS A 182 6.57 -7.63 14.19
N ILE A 183 6.17 -6.40 13.88
CA ILE A 183 6.60 -5.67 12.69
C ILE A 183 7.36 -4.44 13.13
N SER A 184 8.56 -4.26 12.59
CA SER A 184 9.36 -3.06 12.77
C SER A 184 9.69 -2.43 11.43
N GLU A 185 9.45 -1.13 11.29
CA GLU A 185 9.91 -0.33 10.19
C GLU A 185 11.34 0.16 10.45
N GLU A 186 12.22 -0.11 9.50
CA GLU A 186 13.50 0.58 9.35
C GLU A 186 13.38 1.56 8.19
N TRP A 187 14.33 2.50 8.08
CA TRP A 187 14.32 3.49 7.01
C TRP A 187 14.25 2.86 5.61
N ASP A 188 15.00 1.79 5.39
CA ASP A 188 15.14 1.14 4.09
C ASP A 188 14.56 -0.29 4.07
N ALA A 189 13.97 -0.78 5.16
CA ALA A 189 13.52 -2.17 5.29
C ALA A 189 12.34 -2.34 6.28
N LEU A 190 11.81 -3.56 6.35
CA LEU A 190 10.83 -4.05 7.32
C LEU A 190 11.39 -5.28 8.01
N GLY A 191 11.38 -5.29 9.34
CA GLY A 191 11.51 -6.49 10.15
C GLY A 191 10.15 -7.16 10.27
N LEU A 192 10.04 -8.39 9.79
CA LEU A 192 8.86 -9.24 9.92
C LEU A 192 9.28 -10.52 10.65
N GLY A 193 9.06 -10.57 11.96
CA GLY A 193 9.60 -11.65 12.79
C GLY A 193 11.13 -11.71 12.72
N PRO A 194 11.76 -12.85 12.40
CA PRO A 194 13.21 -12.96 12.28
C PRO A 194 13.76 -12.46 10.93
N GLY A 195 12.90 -12.19 9.94
CA GLY A 195 13.33 -11.83 8.59
C GLY A 195 13.36 -10.32 8.35
N ARG A 196 14.28 -9.90 7.48
CA ARG A 196 14.40 -8.52 6.99
C ARG A 196 13.98 -8.44 5.52
N TYR A 197 13.06 -7.54 5.22
CA TYR A 197 12.39 -7.43 3.93
C TYR A 197 12.39 -5.99 3.42
N ARG A 198 12.15 -5.81 2.12
CA ARG A 198 12.00 -4.51 1.47
C ARG A 198 10.78 -4.50 0.57
N MET A 199 10.04 -3.41 0.61
CA MET A 199 8.97 -3.11 -0.33
C MET A 199 9.54 -2.40 -1.55
N TYR A 200 9.15 -2.89 -2.71
CA TYR A 200 9.44 -2.29 -4.02
C TYR A 200 8.16 -1.96 -4.75
N ALA A 201 8.18 -0.88 -5.52
CA ALA A 201 7.24 -0.70 -6.61
C ALA A 201 7.87 -1.20 -7.91
N VAL A 202 7.17 -2.08 -8.59
CA VAL A 202 7.62 -2.72 -9.84
C VAL A 202 6.49 -2.63 -10.86
N PRO A 203 6.75 -2.38 -12.14
CA PRO A 203 5.72 -2.53 -13.18
C PRO A 203 5.04 -3.90 -13.06
N ALA A 204 3.70 -3.94 -13.14
CA ALA A 204 2.93 -5.14 -12.80
C ALA A 204 3.37 -6.40 -13.56
N HIS A 205 3.69 -6.26 -14.85
CA HIS A 205 4.15 -7.34 -15.72
C HIS A 205 5.53 -7.92 -15.36
N LEU A 206 6.34 -7.21 -14.55
CA LEU A 206 7.67 -7.66 -14.10
C LEU A 206 7.69 -8.07 -12.63
N ALA A 207 6.59 -7.87 -11.91
CA ALA A 207 6.53 -8.03 -10.46
C ALA A 207 6.88 -9.45 -9.99
N LEU A 208 6.50 -10.46 -10.78
CA LEU A 208 6.79 -11.87 -10.50
C LEU A 208 8.21 -12.30 -10.85
N GLN A 209 8.94 -11.49 -11.63
CA GLN A 209 10.34 -11.73 -11.97
C GLN A 209 11.30 -11.17 -10.92
N GLN A 210 10.79 -10.44 -9.93
CA GLN A 210 11.60 -9.86 -8.86
C GLN A 210 12.25 -10.99 -8.02
N ALA A 211 13.59 -11.01 -8.03
CA ALA A 211 14.35 -11.96 -7.23
C ALA A 211 14.02 -11.81 -5.73
N GLY A 212 13.84 -12.95 -5.07
CA GLY A 212 13.53 -13.00 -3.63
C GLY A 212 12.16 -12.44 -3.26
N ALA A 213 11.25 -12.25 -4.22
CA ALA A 213 9.86 -11.88 -3.95
C ALA A 213 9.15 -12.95 -3.11
N VAL A 214 8.60 -12.51 -1.98
CA VAL A 214 7.80 -13.34 -1.07
C VAL A 214 6.33 -13.12 -1.34
N THR A 215 5.92 -11.86 -1.48
CA THR A 215 4.54 -11.48 -1.78
C THR A 215 4.51 -10.42 -2.86
N VAL A 216 3.66 -10.61 -3.87
CA VAL A 216 3.41 -9.65 -4.94
C VAL A 216 1.96 -9.24 -4.90
N THR A 217 1.70 -7.95 -4.78
CA THR A 217 0.36 -7.37 -4.81
C THR A 217 0.19 -6.47 -6.03
N THR A 218 -0.78 -6.77 -6.87
CA THR A 218 -1.26 -5.87 -7.94
C THR A 218 -2.65 -5.38 -7.58
N SER A 219 -2.96 -4.11 -7.82
CA SER A 219 -4.25 -3.51 -7.49
C SER A 219 -4.89 -2.85 -8.70
N SER A 220 -6.22 -2.79 -8.75
CA SER A 220 -6.96 -2.11 -9.81
C SER A 220 -6.81 -0.59 -9.79
N ASP A 221 -6.31 -0.02 -8.69
CA ASP A 221 -6.10 1.43 -8.51
C ASP A 221 -4.63 1.85 -8.52
N LEU A 222 -3.71 0.92 -8.84
CA LEU A 222 -2.28 1.20 -8.92
C LEU A 222 -1.72 0.70 -10.25
N ASP A 223 -0.98 1.56 -10.96
CA ASP A 223 -0.30 1.20 -12.20
C ASP A 223 0.95 0.32 -11.99
N HIS A 224 1.27 0.01 -10.73
CA HIS A 224 2.44 -0.76 -10.34
C HIS A 224 2.05 -1.83 -9.32
N ALA A 225 2.82 -2.91 -9.30
CA ALA A 225 2.78 -3.88 -8.22
C ALA A 225 3.61 -3.40 -7.03
N LEU A 226 3.15 -3.77 -5.85
CA LEU A 226 3.93 -3.72 -4.61
C LEU A 226 4.51 -5.10 -4.35
N VAL A 227 5.82 -5.19 -4.26
CA VAL A 227 6.54 -6.44 -4.06
C VAL A 227 7.27 -6.40 -2.72
N LEU A 228 6.96 -7.34 -1.85
CA LEU A 228 7.73 -7.64 -0.65
C LEU A 228 8.79 -8.67 -1.02
N ALA A 229 10.07 -8.30 -0.91
CA ALA A 229 11.19 -9.21 -1.17
C ALA A 229 12.16 -9.23 0.01
N HIS A 230 12.97 -10.28 0.15
CA HIS A 230 14.06 -10.30 1.12
C HIS A 230 15.00 -9.10 0.90
N ALA A 231 15.46 -8.47 1.99
CA ALA A 231 16.27 -7.27 1.90
C ALA A 231 17.62 -7.49 1.20
N ASP A 232 18.16 -8.71 1.30
CA ASP A 232 19.43 -9.13 0.70
C ASP A 232 19.28 -9.58 -0.77
N ALA A 233 18.05 -9.71 -1.27
CA ALA A 233 17.81 -10.05 -2.66
C ALA A 233 18.16 -8.87 -3.57
N PRO A 234 18.81 -9.12 -4.73
CA PRO A 234 19.14 -8.06 -5.66
C PRO A 234 17.86 -7.40 -6.20
N PRO A 235 17.76 -6.06 -6.19
CA PRO A 235 16.61 -5.37 -6.75
C PRO A 235 16.54 -5.56 -8.26
N ALA A 236 15.36 -5.75 -8.83
CA ALA A 236 15.23 -5.72 -10.29
C ALA A 236 15.60 -4.32 -10.81
N PRO A 237 16.13 -4.18 -12.04
CA PRO A 237 16.62 -2.90 -12.56
C PRO A 237 15.58 -1.78 -12.57
N VAL A 238 14.30 -2.14 -12.77
CA VAL A 238 13.16 -1.22 -12.82
C VAL A 238 12.46 -1.05 -11.47
N SER A 239 12.92 -1.75 -10.43
CA SER A 239 12.28 -1.70 -9.11
C SER A 239 12.63 -0.40 -8.40
N VAL A 240 11.62 0.28 -7.87
CA VAL A 240 11.77 1.49 -7.08
C VAL A 240 11.58 1.16 -5.61
N PRO A 241 12.63 1.21 -4.78
CA PRO A 241 12.49 0.92 -3.35
C PRO A 241 11.57 1.94 -2.68
N ARG A 242 10.73 1.48 -1.76
CA ARG A 242 9.82 2.33 -0.97
C ARG A 242 10.49 2.84 0.32
N THR A 243 11.73 3.29 0.22
CA THR A 243 12.51 3.86 1.35
C THR A 243 11.76 5.01 2.04
N GLY A 244 11.73 4.99 3.36
CA GLY A 244 10.96 5.93 4.21
C GLY A 244 9.44 5.78 4.11
N ARG A 245 8.96 4.81 3.32
CA ARG A 245 7.53 4.51 3.07
C ARG A 245 7.25 3.01 3.18
N GLN A 246 8.11 2.26 3.86
CA GLN A 246 8.06 0.81 3.91
C GLN A 246 6.76 0.32 4.58
N ARG A 247 6.40 0.90 5.73
CA ARG A 247 5.13 0.64 6.43
C ARG A 247 3.92 0.94 5.57
N ALA A 248 3.90 2.12 4.95
CA ALA A 248 2.76 2.55 4.13
C ALA A 248 2.58 1.63 2.90
N ALA A 249 3.67 1.27 2.23
CA ALA A 249 3.64 0.33 1.11
C ALA A 249 3.19 -1.07 1.56
N PHE A 250 3.67 -1.55 2.70
CA PHE A 250 3.28 -2.85 3.24
C PHE A 250 1.78 -2.90 3.57
N ILE A 251 1.25 -1.91 4.29
CA ILE A 251 -0.18 -1.80 4.59
C ILE A 251 -1.03 -1.70 3.31
N ALA A 252 -0.55 -0.96 2.31
CA ALA A 252 -1.23 -0.85 1.01
C ALA A 252 -1.23 -2.17 0.22
N ALA A 253 -0.21 -3.01 0.39
CA ALA A 253 -0.10 -4.32 -0.27
C ALA A 253 -1.00 -5.39 0.36
N LEU A 254 -1.45 -5.19 1.60
CA LEU A 254 -2.38 -6.11 2.28
C LEU A 254 -3.81 -6.02 1.73
N PRO A 255 -4.61 -7.11 1.88
CA PRO A 255 -6.01 -7.14 1.46
C PRO A 255 -6.85 -6.09 2.19
#